data_AF-A0A660VEI1-F1
#
_entry.id   AF-A0A660VEI1-F1
#
_cell.length_a   1.000
_cell.length_b   1.000
_cell.length_c   1.000
_cell.angle_alpha   90.00
_cell.angle_beta   90.00
_cell.angle_gamma   90.00
#
_symmetry.space_group_name_H-M   'P 1'
#
loop_
_entity.id
_entity.type
_entity.pdbx_description
1 polymer ?
#
loop_
_entity_poly.entity_id
_entity_poly.type
_entity_poly.pdbx_seq_one_letter_code
_entity_poly.pdbx_strand_id
1 'polypeptide(L)'
;MRSAIVIILCGCAGLAVQNPASSASDTVGFREGAEAVVAEKSVPGHRLPPPKEKSPSPAVARYLKEIRESHKEAVKSFETLLSRTEGTGAVKNRESLLRRAEEAMKAKRYADAVEIYLTLLRADPWDKEALKGYQKACRLSRRRLVMPSLRIKRVAAVQSKRTKARPSTQKAAASTLQPLYEQAEQAYKSGDFRKAELLYMQLVSEAVGSTDPKAPLYYRLAKERIKELSKKAKEKRR
;
A
#
# COMPACT_ATOMS: atom_id res chain seq x y z
N MET A 1 59.05 32.55 31.59
CA MET A 1 57.93 33.24 32.27
C MET A 1 57.02 32.18 32.86
N ARG A 2 56.95 32.14 34.19
CA ARG A 2 56.10 31.22 34.97
C ARG A 2 54.76 31.91 35.17
N SER A 3 53.64 31.24 34.92
CA SER A 3 52.38 31.54 35.58
C SER A 3 51.57 30.27 35.70
N ALA A 4 51.07 30.08 36.91
CA ALA A 4 50.41 28.91 37.43
C ALA A 4 49.09 29.35 38.08
N ILE A 5 48.19 28.38 38.29
CA ILE A 5 47.04 28.40 39.22
C ILE A 5 45.85 29.23 38.66
N VAL A 6 44.57 28.87 38.76
CA VAL A 6 43.78 28.44 39.92
C VAL A 6 42.55 27.62 39.47
N ILE A 7 42.30 26.51 40.17
CA ILE A 7 41.02 25.77 40.18
C ILE A 7 40.13 26.42 41.24
N ILE A 8 38.88 26.79 40.90
CA ILE A 8 37.85 27.11 41.90
C ILE A 8 36.63 26.22 41.65
N LEU A 9 36.50 25.23 42.51
CA LEU A 9 35.27 24.52 42.86
C LEU A 9 34.32 25.51 43.54
N CYS A 10 33.07 25.59 43.08
CA CYS A 10 31.98 26.18 43.88
C CYS A 10 30.83 25.19 43.89
N GLY A 11 30.76 24.43 44.98
CA GLY A 11 29.54 23.76 45.42
C GLY A 11 28.79 24.67 46.37
N CYS A 12 27.47 24.76 46.20
CA CYS A 12 26.57 25.20 47.26
C CYS A 12 25.73 24.00 47.68
N ALA A 13 25.92 23.58 48.92
CA ALA A 13 25.12 22.61 49.64
C ALA A 13 24.19 23.32 50.62
N GLY A 14 23.07 22.66 50.95
CA GLY A 14 22.22 22.88 52.14
C GLY A 14 21.01 23.77 51.89
N LEU A 15 19.79 23.47 52.33
CA LEU A 15 19.25 22.49 53.28
C LEU A 15 17.77 22.24 52.89
N ALA A 16 17.30 20.98 52.79
CA ALA A 16 16.56 20.22 53.83
C ALA A 16 15.32 20.97 54.35
N VAL A 17 14.08 20.48 54.17
CA VAL A 17 13.35 19.49 55.01
C VAL A 17 11.89 19.58 54.46
N GLN A 18 11.07 18.55 54.16
CA GLN A 18 10.53 17.43 54.94
C GLN A 18 9.67 16.54 53.97
N ASN A 19 9.81 15.22 54.03
CA ASN A 19 8.79 14.21 53.64
C ASN A 19 8.07 13.77 54.95
N PRO A 20 6.87 13.14 54.97
CA PRO A 20 6.36 12.02 54.13
C PRO A 20 4.88 12.24 53.69
N ALA A 21 4.11 11.43 52.96
CA ALA A 21 3.98 9.99 52.65
C ALA A 21 3.28 9.90 51.27
N SER A 22 3.33 8.85 50.45
CA SER A 22 2.77 7.52 50.72
C SER A 22 2.93 6.65 49.46
N SER A 23 3.37 5.40 49.69
CA SER A 23 3.04 4.14 49.00
C SER A 23 3.01 4.01 47.46
N ALA A 24 3.95 3.19 47.01
CA ALA A 24 3.75 1.98 46.20
C ALA A 24 3.28 2.10 44.73
N SER A 25 4.22 1.73 43.88
CA SER A 25 4.08 1.19 42.53
C SER A 25 3.37 -0.17 42.51
N ASP A 26 2.36 -0.35 41.65
CA ASP A 26 1.88 -1.67 41.24
C ASP A 26 1.42 -1.70 39.77
N THR A 27 2.14 -2.51 38.99
CA THR A 27 1.72 -3.34 37.85
C THR A 27 0.73 -2.76 36.82
N VAL A 28 1.25 -2.39 35.63
CA VAL A 28 0.45 -2.35 34.40
C VAL A 28 0.19 -3.79 33.95
N GLY A 29 -0.92 -4.36 34.42
CA GLY A 29 -1.43 -5.64 33.96
C GLY A 29 -1.92 -5.55 32.51
N PHE A 30 -1.38 -6.43 31.67
CA PHE A 30 -1.85 -6.72 30.33
C PHE A 30 -3.22 -7.41 30.44
N ARG A 31 -4.32 -6.72 30.15
CA ARG A 31 -5.64 -7.36 29.98
C ARG A 31 -5.84 -7.69 28.51
N GLU A 32 -5.92 -8.99 28.24
CA GLU A 32 -6.34 -9.56 26.97
C GLU A 32 -7.67 -8.95 26.52
N GLY A 33 -7.70 -8.39 25.30
CA GLY A 33 -8.91 -7.94 24.64
C GLY A 33 -9.77 -9.11 24.22
N ALA A 34 -10.62 -9.58 25.13
CA ALA A 34 -11.80 -10.38 24.82
C ALA A 34 -13.01 -9.45 24.69
N GLU A 35 -13.00 -8.52 23.74
CA GLU A 35 -14.22 -7.80 23.33
C GLU A 35 -14.72 -8.38 22.01
N ALA A 36 -15.57 -9.39 22.17
CA ALA A 36 -16.90 -9.43 21.60
C ALA A 36 -17.03 -8.83 20.19
N VAL A 37 -16.62 -9.61 19.18
CA VAL A 37 -17.21 -9.50 17.83
C VAL A 37 -18.65 -10.04 17.92
N VAL A 38 -19.55 -9.24 18.48
CA VAL A 38 -20.99 -9.47 18.31
C VAL A 38 -21.38 -8.78 17.02
N ALA A 39 -21.56 -9.59 15.99
CA ALA A 39 -22.26 -9.20 14.79
C ALA A 39 -23.63 -8.62 15.21
N GLU A 40 -23.79 -7.31 15.06
CA GLU A 40 -25.04 -6.59 15.29
C GLU A 40 -26.10 -7.11 14.31
N LYS A 41 -26.77 -8.19 14.69
CA LYS A 41 -28.09 -8.53 14.20
C LYS A 41 -29.02 -7.44 14.74
N SER A 42 -29.54 -6.65 13.83
CA SER A 42 -30.47 -5.54 14.04
C SER A 42 -31.56 -5.86 15.06
N VAL A 43 -31.46 -5.27 16.26
CA VAL A 43 -32.56 -5.19 17.22
C VAL A 43 -33.40 -3.96 16.86
N PRO A 44 -34.69 -4.11 16.51
CA PRO A 44 -35.57 -2.97 16.24
C PRO A 44 -35.82 -2.19 17.54
N GLY A 45 -35.49 -0.90 17.56
CA GLY A 45 -35.86 0.03 18.65
C GLY A 45 -34.72 0.78 19.34
N HIS A 46 -33.45 0.38 19.12
CA HIS A 46 -32.29 1.11 19.66
C HIS A 46 -31.35 1.57 18.54
N ARG A 47 -31.86 2.37 17.60
CA ARG A 47 -30.97 3.29 16.89
C ARG A 47 -30.78 4.51 17.79
N LEU A 48 -29.59 4.61 18.40
CA LEU A 48 -29.13 5.92 18.87
C LEU A 48 -29.29 6.90 17.70
N PRO A 49 -29.89 8.08 17.90
CA PRO A 49 -29.93 9.08 16.86
C PRO A 49 -28.49 9.30 16.37
N PRO A 50 -28.28 9.48 15.05
CA PRO A 50 -26.94 9.74 14.54
C PRO A 50 -26.33 10.87 15.37
N PRO A 51 -25.06 10.75 15.80
CA PRO A 51 -24.44 11.78 16.61
C PRO A 51 -24.65 13.10 15.89
N LYS A 52 -25.34 14.05 16.55
CA LYS A 52 -25.60 15.37 15.98
C LYS A 52 -24.27 15.89 15.48
N GLU A 53 -24.16 16.10 14.17
CA GLU A 53 -22.95 16.58 13.52
C GLU A 53 -22.54 17.87 14.24
N LYS A 54 -21.53 17.77 15.12
CA LYS A 54 -20.93 18.94 15.73
C LYS A 54 -20.33 19.68 14.55
N SER A 55 -20.89 20.86 14.24
CA SER A 55 -20.32 21.71 13.20
C SER A 55 -18.81 21.82 13.48
N PRO A 56 -17.97 21.51 12.48
CA PRO A 56 -16.53 21.52 12.70
C PRO A 56 -16.15 22.86 13.29
N SER A 57 -15.29 22.85 14.32
CA SER A 57 -14.84 24.09 14.94
C SER A 57 -14.37 25.06 13.84
N PRO A 58 -14.58 26.37 13.99
CA PRO A 58 -14.26 27.33 12.94
C PRO A 58 -12.79 27.25 12.49
N ALA A 59 -11.88 26.77 13.35
CA ALA A 59 -10.49 26.46 13.00
C ALA A 59 -10.37 25.27 12.04
N VAL A 60 -11.04 24.15 12.32
CA VAL A 60 -11.06 22.96 11.44
C VAL A 60 -11.71 23.28 10.11
N ALA A 61 -12.78 24.08 10.09
CA ALA A 61 -13.42 24.51 8.84
C ALA A 61 -12.49 25.36 7.95
N ARG A 62 -11.68 26.24 8.55
CA ARG A 62 -10.67 27.04 7.83
C ARG A 62 -9.57 26.14 7.26
N TYR A 63 -9.05 25.22 8.07
CA TYR A 63 -8.03 24.26 7.65
C TYR A 63 -8.51 23.36 6.49
N LEU A 64 -9.73 22.82 6.58
CA LEU A 64 -10.30 22.00 5.51
C LEU A 64 -10.54 22.79 4.22
N LYS A 65 -10.90 24.08 4.31
CA LYS A 65 -10.98 24.96 3.13
C LYS A 65 -9.61 25.18 2.50
N GLU A 66 -8.59 25.47 3.31
CA GLU A 66 -7.22 25.67 2.84
C GLU A 66 -6.67 24.44 2.11
N ILE A 67 -6.91 23.23 2.66
CA ILE A 67 -6.53 21.97 2.00
C ILE A 67 -7.29 21.78 0.67
N ARG A 68 -8.60 22.07 0.63
CA ARG A 68 -9.37 21.93 -0.62
C ARG A 68 -8.85 22.87 -1.70
N GLU A 69 -8.49 24.10 -1.31
CA GLU A 69 -7.97 25.09 -2.24
C GLU A 69 -6.55 24.73 -2.71
N SER A 70 -5.67 24.28 -1.82
CA SER A 70 -4.32 23.84 -2.19
C SER A 70 -4.33 22.60 -3.09
N HIS A 71 -5.30 21.71 -2.91
CA HIS A 71 -5.44 20.50 -3.72
C HIS A 71 -6.35 20.68 -4.94
N LYS A 72 -6.91 21.88 -5.15
CA LYS A 72 -7.85 22.14 -6.26
C LYS A 72 -7.22 21.91 -7.62
N GLU A 73 -5.94 22.26 -7.78
CA GLU A 73 -5.19 22.02 -9.01
C GLU A 73 -4.90 20.54 -9.22
N ALA A 74 -4.59 19.80 -8.15
CA ALA A 74 -4.43 18.34 -8.21
C ALA A 74 -5.75 17.66 -8.62
N VAL A 75 -6.87 18.06 -8.03
CA VAL A 75 -8.21 17.56 -8.41
C VAL A 75 -8.52 17.88 -9.87
N LYS A 76 -8.29 19.12 -10.33
CA LYS A 76 -8.46 19.50 -11.74
C LYS A 76 -7.57 18.68 -12.67
N SER A 77 -6.30 18.48 -12.31
CA SER A 77 -5.39 17.65 -13.12
C SER A 77 -5.90 16.21 -13.22
N PHE A 78 -6.46 15.68 -12.14
CA PHE A 78 -7.06 14.35 -12.12
C PHE A 78 -8.34 14.29 -12.97
N GLU A 79 -9.24 15.27 -12.86
CA GLU A 79 -10.44 15.37 -13.69
C GLU A 79 -10.10 15.51 -15.19
N THR A 80 -9.05 16.25 -15.55
CA THR A 80 -8.57 16.32 -16.94
C THR A 80 -8.01 14.99 -17.45
N LEU A 81 -7.38 14.20 -16.59
CA LEU A 81 -6.92 12.86 -16.93
C LEU A 81 -8.11 11.89 -17.08
N LEU A 82 -9.10 11.98 -16.21
CA LEU A 82 -10.31 11.16 -16.27
C LEU A 82 -11.13 11.45 -17.51
N SER A 83 -11.44 12.72 -17.80
CA SER A 83 -12.17 13.12 -19.01
C SER A 83 -11.50 12.66 -20.32
N ARG A 84 -10.16 12.60 -20.37
CA ARG A 84 -9.42 12.04 -21.51
C ARG A 84 -9.66 10.53 -21.71
N THR A 85 -9.95 9.81 -20.63
CA THR A 85 -10.22 8.36 -20.66
C THR A 85 -11.69 8.03 -20.90
N GLU A 86 -12.60 8.83 -20.35
CA GLU A 86 -14.05 8.68 -20.47
C GLU A 86 -14.55 8.80 -21.93
N GLY A 87 -13.92 9.63 -22.75
CA GLY A 87 -14.30 9.83 -24.16
C GLY A 87 -14.04 8.65 -25.10
N THR A 88 -13.43 7.56 -24.63
CA THR A 88 -13.05 6.41 -25.48
C THR A 88 -14.00 5.22 -25.43
N GLY A 89 -15.02 5.26 -24.55
CA GLY A 89 -15.89 4.11 -24.24
C GLY A 89 -17.21 4.03 -25.01
N ALA A 90 -17.77 5.14 -25.49
CA ALA A 90 -19.16 5.14 -25.96
C ALA A 90 -19.39 4.19 -27.17
N VAL A 91 -20.15 3.11 -26.96
CA VAL A 91 -20.65 2.30 -28.09
C VAL A 91 -21.65 3.16 -28.87
N LYS A 92 -21.30 3.52 -30.11
CA LYS A 92 -22.20 4.26 -31.03
C LYS A 92 -23.59 3.64 -31.20
N ASN A 93 -23.74 2.37 -30.84
CA ASN A 93 -24.91 1.52 -31.09
C ASN A 93 -25.45 0.84 -29.81
N ARG A 94 -25.31 1.45 -28.62
CA ARG A 94 -25.71 0.87 -27.32
C ARG A 94 -27.11 0.25 -27.34
N GLU A 95 -28.11 1.04 -27.75
CA GLU A 95 -29.52 0.61 -27.72
C GLU A 95 -29.80 -0.59 -28.62
N SER A 96 -29.21 -0.60 -29.82
CA SER A 96 -29.37 -1.71 -30.76
C SER A 96 -28.75 -3.01 -30.22
N LEU A 97 -27.63 -2.92 -29.51
CA LEU A 97 -27.00 -4.08 -28.88
C LEU A 97 -27.83 -4.59 -27.70
N LEU A 98 -28.42 -3.70 -26.90
CA LEU A 98 -29.33 -4.11 -25.82
C LEU A 98 -30.55 -4.85 -26.37
N ARG A 99 -31.20 -4.32 -27.41
CA ARG A 99 -32.34 -5.00 -28.07
C ARG A 99 -31.93 -6.38 -28.60
N ARG A 100 -30.79 -6.47 -29.30
CA ARG A 100 -30.28 -7.75 -29.81
C ARG A 100 -29.94 -8.75 -28.70
N ALA A 101 -29.40 -8.27 -27.57
CA ALA A 101 -29.14 -9.12 -26.42
C ALA A 101 -30.44 -9.65 -25.80
N GLU A 102 -31.47 -8.82 -25.70
CA GLU A 102 -32.80 -9.22 -25.23
C GLU A 102 -33.48 -10.22 -26.17
N GLU A 103 -33.37 -10.02 -27.48
CA GLU A 103 -33.83 -10.99 -28.49
C GLU A 103 -33.11 -12.33 -28.34
N ALA A 104 -31.79 -12.33 -28.17
CA ALA A 104 -31.02 -13.54 -27.91
C ALA A 104 -31.45 -14.24 -26.60
N MET A 105 -31.74 -13.47 -25.54
CA MET A 105 -32.28 -13.99 -24.28
C MET A 105 -33.67 -14.62 -24.47
N LYS A 106 -34.55 -13.99 -25.26
CA LYS A 106 -35.89 -14.52 -25.60
C LYS A 106 -35.79 -15.80 -26.44
N ALA A 107 -34.84 -15.85 -27.38
CA ALA A 107 -34.55 -17.01 -28.21
C ALA A 107 -33.79 -18.15 -27.48
N LYS A 108 -33.55 -18.02 -26.16
CA LYS A 108 -32.75 -18.95 -25.34
C LYS A 108 -31.31 -19.13 -25.80
N ARG A 109 -30.80 -18.24 -26.65
CA ARG A 109 -29.40 -18.20 -27.10
C ARG A 109 -28.55 -17.45 -26.08
N TYR A 110 -28.41 -18.04 -24.89
CA TYR A 110 -27.77 -17.37 -23.76
C TYR A 110 -26.28 -17.13 -23.97
N ALA A 111 -25.59 -17.98 -24.75
CA ALA A 111 -24.18 -17.79 -25.09
C ALA A 111 -23.98 -16.49 -25.90
N ASP A 112 -24.80 -16.26 -26.92
CA ASP A 112 -24.76 -15.06 -27.77
C ASP A 112 -25.10 -13.80 -26.94
N ALA A 113 -26.12 -13.90 -26.07
CA ALA A 113 -26.49 -12.81 -25.17
C ALA A 113 -25.33 -12.40 -24.24
N VAL A 114 -24.60 -13.38 -23.68
CA VAL A 114 -23.42 -13.14 -22.84
C VAL A 114 -22.37 -12.34 -23.60
N GLU A 115 -22.10 -12.68 -24.86
CA GLU A 115 -21.12 -11.97 -25.68
C GLU A 115 -21.55 -10.53 -25.99
N ILE A 116 -22.82 -10.33 -26.33
CA ILE A 116 -23.35 -8.98 -26.60
C ILE A 116 -23.27 -8.12 -25.33
N TYR A 117 -23.67 -8.62 -24.17
CA TYR A 117 -23.54 -7.87 -22.92
C TYR A 117 -22.08 -7.59 -22.54
N LEU A 118 -21.14 -8.49 -22.85
CA LEU A 118 -19.72 -8.22 -22.66
C LEU A 118 -19.21 -7.11 -23.56
N THR A 119 -19.71 -6.98 -24.79
CA THR A 119 -19.33 -5.85 -25.66
C THR A 119 -19.77 -4.52 -25.07
N LEU A 120 -20.97 -4.47 -24.49
CA LEU A 120 -21.49 -3.29 -23.79
C LEU A 120 -20.66 -2.97 -22.55
N LEU A 121 -20.38 -3.96 -21.69
CA LEU A 121 -19.62 -3.76 -20.45
C LEU A 121 -18.14 -3.45 -20.67
N ARG A 122 -17.56 -3.82 -21.81
CA ARG A 122 -16.18 -3.42 -22.18
C ARG A 122 -16.10 -1.95 -22.56
N ALA A 123 -17.17 -1.42 -23.12
CA ALA A 123 -17.30 -0.03 -23.48
C ALA A 123 -17.66 0.82 -22.26
N ASP A 124 -18.74 0.44 -21.57
CA ASP A 124 -19.25 1.11 -20.38
C ASP A 124 -19.38 0.10 -19.21
N PRO A 125 -18.33 -0.05 -18.38
CA PRO A 125 -18.35 -1.01 -17.26
C PRO A 125 -19.44 -0.74 -16.21
N TRP A 126 -19.96 0.48 -16.19
CA TRP A 126 -20.93 0.96 -15.22
C TRP A 126 -22.37 0.91 -15.74
N ASP A 127 -22.60 0.34 -16.93
CA ASP A 127 -23.94 0.16 -17.48
C ASP A 127 -24.75 -0.86 -16.65
N LYS A 128 -25.71 -0.33 -15.87
CA LYS A 128 -26.55 -1.12 -14.96
C LYS A 128 -27.44 -2.11 -15.70
N GLU A 129 -27.92 -1.76 -16.89
CA GLU A 129 -28.81 -2.62 -17.70
C GLU A 129 -28.02 -3.78 -18.28
N ALA A 130 -26.86 -3.48 -18.89
CA ALA A 130 -25.96 -4.50 -19.42
C ALA A 130 -25.45 -5.44 -18.32
N LEU A 131 -25.14 -4.92 -17.12
CA LEU A 131 -24.67 -5.74 -16.00
C LEU A 131 -25.74 -6.72 -15.51
N LYS A 132 -26.99 -6.27 -15.34
CA LYS A 132 -28.12 -7.14 -14.96
C LYS A 132 -28.38 -8.20 -16.02
N GLY A 133 -28.38 -7.80 -17.30
CA GLY A 133 -28.56 -8.71 -18.43
C GLY A 133 -27.45 -9.77 -18.49
N TYR A 134 -26.19 -9.35 -18.35
CA TYR A 134 -25.02 -10.24 -18.30
C TYR A 134 -25.14 -11.26 -17.16
N GLN A 135 -25.49 -10.81 -15.95
CA GLN A 135 -25.64 -11.70 -14.80
C GLN A 135 -26.71 -12.78 -15.04
N LYS A 136 -27.85 -12.37 -15.61
CA LYS A 136 -28.94 -13.28 -15.96
C LYS A 136 -28.51 -14.26 -17.06
N ALA A 137 -27.84 -13.78 -18.10
CA ALA A 137 -27.38 -14.58 -19.22
C ALA A 137 -26.31 -15.62 -18.80
N CYS A 138 -25.36 -15.24 -17.95
CA CYS A 138 -24.37 -16.17 -17.38
C CYS A 138 -25.02 -17.24 -16.50
N ARG A 139 -26.00 -16.86 -15.67
CA ARG A 139 -26.75 -17.81 -14.84
C ARG A 139 -27.49 -18.85 -15.70
N LEU A 140 -28.16 -18.40 -16.76
CA LEU A 140 -28.92 -19.27 -17.66
C LEU A 140 -28.02 -20.13 -18.58
N SER A 141 -26.88 -19.59 -19.01
CA SER A 141 -25.89 -20.33 -19.82
C SER A 141 -24.96 -21.23 -19.01
N ARG A 142 -25.07 -21.24 -17.67
CA ARG A 142 -24.14 -21.91 -16.74
C ARG A 142 -22.67 -21.49 -16.94
N ARG A 143 -22.43 -20.28 -17.48
CA ARG A 143 -21.09 -19.70 -17.63
C ARG A 143 -20.69 -18.95 -16.37
N ARG A 144 -19.41 -19.02 -16.01
CA ARG A 144 -18.86 -18.25 -14.88
C ARG A 144 -18.94 -16.75 -15.19
N LEU A 145 -19.39 -15.98 -14.20
CA LEU A 145 -19.33 -14.53 -14.27
C LEU A 145 -17.87 -14.08 -14.25
N VAL A 146 -17.43 -13.46 -15.35
CA VAL A 146 -16.13 -12.79 -15.45
C VAL A 146 -16.40 -11.32 -15.68
N MET A 147 -15.96 -10.46 -14.76
CA MET A 147 -16.04 -9.02 -14.97
C MET A 147 -14.99 -8.63 -16.02
N PRO A 148 -15.39 -8.00 -17.14
CA PRO A 148 -14.43 -7.54 -18.13
C PRO A 148 -13.54 -6.47 -17.48
N SER A 149 -12.25 -6.77 -17.37
CA SER A 149 -11.27 -5.78 -16.93
C SER A 149 -11.13 -4.71 -18.01
N LEU A 150 -11.14 -3.44 -17.60
CA LEU A 150 -10.79 -2.33 -18.46
C LEU A 150 -9.40 -2.57 -19.01
N ARG A 151 -9.33 -2.93 -20.30
CA ARG A 151 -8.05 -3.00 -21.02
C ARG A 151 -7.61 -1.58 -21.26
N ILE A 152 -6.88 -1.02 -20.30
CA ILE A 152 -6.11 0.21 -20.50
C ILE A 152 -5.09 -0.13 -21.60
N LYS A 153 -5.43 0.18 -22.85
CA LYS A 153 -4.44 0.19 -23.94
C LYS A 153 -3.42 1.25 -23.51
N ARG A 154 -2.25 0.82 -23.04
CA ARG A 154 -1.11 1.73 -22.90
C ARG A 154 -0.94 2.36 -24.27
N VAL A 155 -1.23 3.65 -24.37
CA VAL A 155 -0.94 4.42 -25.57
C VAL A 155 0.57 4.30 -25.76
N ALA A 156 0.97 3.56 -26.79
CA ALA A 156 2.35 3.43 -27.20
C ALA A 156 2.78 4.78 -27.81
N ALA A 157 3.12 5.73 -26.95
CA ALA A 157 3.83 6.97 -27.27
C ALA A 157 4.47 7.38 -25.93
N VAL A 158 5.79 7.24 -25.70
CA VAL A 158 6.94 7.64 -26.52
C VAL A 158 8.09 6.65 -26.25
N GLN A 159 8.11 5.49 -26.91
CA GLN A 159 9.30 4.62 -26.97
C GLN A 159 9.36 3.92 -28.33
N SER A 160 9.48 4.69 -29.41
CA SER A 160 9.69 4.14 -30.75
C SER A 160 10.68 4.98 -31.55
N LYS A 161 11.86 5.20 -30.96
CA LYS A 161 13.15 5.29 -31.67
C LYS A 161 14.26 4.78 -30.76
N ARG A 162 14.20 3.51 -30.38
CA ARG A 162 15.42 2.74 -30.11
C ARG A 162 15.48 1.66 -31.17
N THR A 163 16.09 2.07 -32.27
CA THR A 163 16.76 1.19 -33.23
C THR A 163 17.38 0.02 -32.48
N LYS A 164 17.19 -1.17 -33.04
CA LYS A 164 17.95 -2.38 -32.74
C LYS A 164 19.43 -2.06 -32.85
N ALA A 165 20.04 -1.65 -31.75
CA ALA A 165 21.46 -1.82 -31.53
C ALA A 165 21.56 -2.92 -30.49
N ARG A 166 22.10 -4.05 -30.93
CA ARG A 166 22.75 -5.00 -30.05
C ARG A 166 24.08 -4.34 -29.66
N PRO A 167 24.32 -3.93 -28.40
CA PRO A 167 25.67 -3.93 -27.87
C PRO A 167 25.83 -5.25 -27.12
N SER A 168 26.38 -6.22 -27.84
CA SER A 168 27.27 -7.19 -27.22
C SER A 168 28.37 -6.42 -26.50
N THR A 169 28.21 -6.21 -25.19
CA THR A 169 29.25 -6.11 -24.16
C THR A 169 28.54 -5.80 -22.85
N GLN A 170 28.32 -6.84 -22.06
CA GLN A 170 28.09 -6.74 -20.63
C GLN A 170 29.34 -6.08 -20.00
N LYS A 171 29.38 -4.74 -19.96
CA LYS A 171 30.16 -4.08 -18.92
C LYS A 171 29.37 -4.25 -17.64
N ALA A 172 29.95 -4.94 -16.67
CA ALA A 172 29.39 -5.19 -15.36
C ALA A 172 28.78 -3.90 -14.80
N ALA A 173 27.45 -3.82 -14.79
CA ALA A 173 26.77 -2.82 -13.99
C ALA A 173 27.11 -3.16 -12.53
N ALA A 174 28.06 -2.43 -11.97
CA ALA A 174 28.42 -2.51 -10.57
C ALA A 174 27.13 -2.29 -9.78
N SER A 175 26.68 -3.31 -9.05
CA SER A 175 25.43 -3.21 -8.33
C SER A 175 25.66 -2.29 -7.14
N THR A 176 24.83 -1.26 -6.99
CA THR A 176 24.90 -0.34 -5.86
C THR A 176 24.73 -1.04 -4.51
N LEU A 177 24.05 -2.19 -4.48
CA LEU A 177 23.82 -2.99 -3.27
C LEU A 177 24.96 -3.98 -2.93
N GLN A 178 25.87 -4.23 -3.87
CA GLN A 178 26.99 -5.15 -3.67
C GLN A 178 27.93 -4.76 -2.51
N PRO A 179 28.41 -3.51 -2.37
CA PRO A 179 29.31 -3.16 -1.27
C PRO A 179 28.63 -3.32 0.10
N LEU A 180 27.33 -3.03 0.19
CA LEU A 180 26.57 -3.17 1.43
C LEU A 180 26.38 -4.64 1.81
N TYR A 181 26.17 -5.52 0.83
CA TYR A 181 26.17 -6.96 1.05
C TYR A 181 27.54 -7.49 1.49
N GLU A 182 28.62 -7.06 0.86
CA GLU A 182 29.98 -7.47 1.22
C GLU A 182 30.34 -7.02 2.65
N GLN A 183 29.95 -5.81 3.04
CA GLN A 183 30.14 -5.30 4.41
C GLN A 183 29.36 -6.13 5.44
N ALA A 184 28.13 -6.55 5.11
CA ALA A 184 27.32 -7.40 5.97
C ALA A 184 27.95 -8.81 6.14
N GLU A 185 28.48 -9.39 5.05
CA GLU A 185 29.19 -10.68 5.09
C GLU A 185 30.52 -10.59 5.86
N GLN A 186 31.24 -9.47 5.77
CA GLN A 186 32.43 -9.24 6.58
C GLN A 186 32.10 -9.19 8.08
N ALA A 187 31.05 -8.46 8.47
CA ALA A 187 30.59 -8.42 9.86
C ALA A 187 30.09 -9.80 10.36
N TYR A 188 29.49 -10.59 9.47
CA TYR A 188 29.09 -11.97 9.78
C TYR A 188 30.31 -12.86 10.04
N LYS A 189 31.35 -12.74 9.19
CA LYS A 189 32.60 -13.49 9.31
C LYS A 189 33.46 -13.06 10.50
N SER A 190 33.43 -11.78 10.88
CA SER A 190 34.12 -11.28 12.08
C SER A 190 33.50 -11.77 13.39
N GLY A 191 32.29 -12.35 13.35
CA GLY A 191 31.56 -12.79 14.52
C GLY A 191 30.71 -11.69 15.18
N ASP A 192 30.66 -10.50 14.59
CA ASP A 192 29.85 -9.37 15.06
C ASP A 192 28.38 -9.51 14.63
N PHE A 193 27.70 -10.52 15.16
CA PHE A 193 26.37 -10.91 14.72
C PHE A 193 25.31 -9.80 14.82
N ARG A 194 25.41 -8.92 15.83
CA ARG A 194 24.51 -7.77 15.98
C ARG A 194 24.70 -6.75 14.85
N LYS A 195 25.95 -6.48 14.47
CA LYS A 195 26.28 -5.57 13.38
C LYS A 195 25.88 -6.17 12.04
N ALA A 196 26.11 -7.46 11.85
CA ALA A 196 25.69 -8.19 10.65
C ALA A 196 24.16 -8.14 10.47
N GLU A 197 23.39 -8.38 11.54
CA GLU A 197 21.92 -8.32 11.48
C GLU A 197 21.40 -6.95 11.05
N LEU A 198 21.94 -5.87 11.61
CA LEU A 198 21.58 -4.50 11.23
C LEU A 198 21.89 -4.22 9.76
N LEU A 199 23.08 -4.61 9.28
CA LEU A 199 23.48 -4.42 7.89
C LEU A 199 22.60 -5.24 6.92
N TYR A 200 22.21 -6.47 7.28
CA TYR A 200 21.26 -7.25 6.48
C TYR A 200 19.86 -6.64 6.49
N MET A 201 19.40 -6.08 7.61
CA MET A 201 18.12 -5.37 7.66
C MET A 201 18.13 -4.13 6.77
N GLN A 202 19.22 -3.36 6.79
CA GLN A 202 19.41 -2.23 5.89
C GLN A 202 19.39 -2.67 4.42
N LEU A 203 20.11 -3.75 4.07
CA LEU A 203 20.11 -4.32 2.73
C LEU A 203 18.71 -4.70 2.24
N VAL A 204 17.89 -5.29 3.13
CA VAL A 204 16.49 -5.63 2.81
C VAL A 204 15.68 -4.38 2.50
N SER A 205 15.83 -3.31 3.30
CA SER A 205 15.10 -2.06 3.10
C SER A 205 15.47 -1.38 1.78
N GLU A 206 16.76 -1.32 1.46
CA GLU A 206 17.27 -0.71 0.23
C GLU A 206 16.90 -1.55 -1.01
N ALA A 207 16.92 -2.88 -0.90
CA ALA A 207 16.57 -3.76 -2.00
C ALA A 207 15.09 -3.70 -2.41
N VAL A 208 14.17 -3.34 -1.51
CA VAL A 208 12.74 -3.20 -1.83
C VAL A 208 12.47 -1.96 -2.69
N GLY A 209 13.22 -0.88 -2.46
CA GLY A 209 13.09 0.39 -3.19
C GLY A 209 14.06 0.54 -4.37
N SER A 210 14.98 -0.41 -4.57
CA SER A 210 16.06 -0.26 -5.55
C SER A 210 15.62 -0.60 -6.99
N THR A 211 16.14 0.17 -7.94
CA THR A 211 16.03 -0.08 -9.39
C THR A 211 17.11 -1.04 -9.91
N ASP A 212 17.98 -1.56 -9.03
CA ASP A 212 19.04 -2.49 -9.41
C ASP A 212 18.49 -3.83 -9.92
N PRO A 213 19.02 -4.36 -11.04
CA PRO A 213 18.60 -5.66 -11.56
C PRO A 213 18.94 -6.82 -10.61
N LYS A 214 19.93 -6.64 -9.73
CA LYS A 214 20.35 -7.63 -8.72
C LYS A 214 19.66 -7.46 -7.36
N ALA A 215 18.82 -6.43 -7.17
CA ALA A 215 18.15 -6.17 -5.88
C ALA A 215 17.31 -7.36 -5.37
N PRO A 216 16.52 -8.08 -6.20
CA PRO A 216 15.77 -9.24 -5.73
C PRO A 216 16.64 -10.38 -5.21
N LEU A 217 17.88 -10.50 -5.72
CA LEU A 217 18.83 -11.54 -5.33
C LEU A 217 19.40 -11.22 -3.93
N TYR A 218 19.88 -9.99 -3.74
CA TYR A 218 20.38 -9.54 -2.43
C TYR A 218 19.31 -9.55 -1.34
N TYR A 219 18.07 -9.21 -1.68
CA TYR A 219 16.94 -9.31 -0.75
C TYR A 219 16.76 -10.73 -0.19
N ARG A 220 16.85 -11.76 -1.04
CA ARG A 220 16.69 -13.17 -0.63
C ARG A 220 17.84 -13.60 0.27
N LEU A 221 19.07 -13.32 -0.13
CA LEU A 221 20.27 -13.66 0.64
C LEU A 221 20.24 -13.01 2.03
N ALA A 222 19.90 -11.72 2.11
CA ALA A 222 19.82 -11.00 3.38
C ALA A 222 18.77 -11.61 4.33
N LYS A 223 17.59 -11.98 3.81
CA LYS A 223 16.56 -12.64 4.61
C LYS A 223 16.97 -14.01 5.12
N GLU A 224 17.71 -14.78 4.33
CA GLU A 224 18.25 -16.08 4.77
C GLU A 224 19.26 -15.90 5.89
N ARG A 225 20.18 -14.94 5.76
CA ARG A 225 21.17 -14.62 6.80
C ARG A 225 20.55 -14.16 8.11
N ILE A 226 19.53 -13.29 8.07
CA ILE A 226 18.80 -12.87 9.28
C ILE A 226 18.16 -14.09 9.97
N LYS A 227 17.58 -15.02 9.22
CA LYS A 227 17.03 -16.26 9.79
C LYS A 227 18.11 -17.11 10.45
N GLU A 228 19.28 -17.28 9.83
CA GLU A 228 20.41 -18.01 10.42
C GLU A 228 20.89 -17.35 11.72
N LEU A 229 21.04 -16.03 11.73
CA LEU A 229 21.44 -15.27 12.92
C LEU A 229 20.42 -15.44 14.05
N SER A 230 19.13 -15.39 13.74
CA SER A 230 18.07 -15.62 14.73
C SER A 230 18.10 -17.03 15.33
N LYS A 231 18.50 -18.05 14.55
CA LYS A 231 18.67 -19.43 15.04
C LYS A 231 19.89 -19.54 15.95
N LYS A 232 21.05 -19.00 15.52
CA LYS A 232 22.28 -18.98 16.33
C LYS A 232 22.10 -18.22 17.65
N ALA A 233 21.34 -17.14 17.65
CA ALA A 233 21.02 -16.39 18.86
C ALA A 233 20.15 -17.18 19.85
N LYS A 234 19.25 -18.04 19.36
CA LYS A 234 18.45 -18.95 20.20
C LYS A 234 19.26 -20.10 20.76
N GLU A 235 20.21 -20.62 19.97
CA GLU A 235 21.10 -21.71 20.37
C GLU A 235 22.08 -21.27 21.47
N LYS A 236 22.66 -20.08 21.37
CA LYS A 236 23.58 -19.52 22.39
C LYS A 236 22.90 -19.14 23.73
N ARG A 237 21.56 -19.14 23.78
CA ARG A 237 20.76 -18.84 24.98
C ARG A 237 20.28 -20.10 25.72
N ARG A 238 20.51 -21.28 25.16
CA ARG A 238 20.28 -22.58 25.80
C ARG A 238 21.58 -23.06 26.42
#